data_AF-A0A6J7D9K2-F1
#
_entry.id   AF-A0A6J7D9K2-F1
#
_cell.length_a   1.000
_cell.length_b   1.000
_cell.length_c   1.000
_cell.angle_alpha   90.00
_cell.angle_beta   90.00
_cell.angle_gamma   90.00
#
_symmetry.space_group_name_H-M   'P 1'
#
loop_
_entity.id
_entity.type
_entity.pdbx_description
1 polymer ?
#
loop_
_entity_poly.entity_id
_entity_poly.type
_entity_poly.pdbx_seq_one_letter_code
_entity_poly.pdbx_strand_id
1 'polypeptide(L)'
;MKVRPSAASGLLLVAYLIAIPATTPIMWGRAHAAQSPTVALALVGTLFALWCVVVIRLAQAVCRQRRGHSTSGAFGWLAGLVLSMASLVLAPAVATTTNAAEISQSVRHHTKQASVTTMTVGFPIALMAKRRRDELRQVRIILEDGEVDEVIHQLQAVDEALIQRVLDALPPDNFGIIDIENIDTSGPVAASTDSPVLVVPVRNELKQWMLAYARPGGTITVAPGTDLQELASVATAMHADGRIVIATSSHATMRQLAVRPSPRVMVLHLGGDPLDDDIAKLCVRIVVRTDVSKIITPRVDKPRSRRTVEQVNTQIFVRLLQPTAVVEGLIEPFNSDLRRRCIEMTSYLAIHRHEVVTGDRLRARVLGDGYNDASTRTLANTASAVRRSLGNHDARSRLLPVSPGGHYRTADVSSDVERFHVLVGRAQESPEEEWVALNEAIGLIEGEPLSAELRGFEWFLAEGHLARLQRDAEWAALRLAQLAIASGDFDLAYYALERGRLVDPYSDDIVAALARVPRRRDHIINGCADSYANLDAIDVADRRTSPSEPAVEYE
;
A
#
# COMPACT_ATOMS: atom_id res chain seq x y z
N MET A 1 -14.95 -3.16 -13.77
CA MET A 1 -15.33 -3.04 -15.20
C MET A 1 -14.11 -3.38 -16.06
N LYS A 2 -14.13 -4.51 -16.79
CA LYS A 2 -13.17 -4.75 -17.88
C LYS A 2 -13.47 -3.72 -18.96
N VAL A 3 -12.61 -2.71 -19.11
CA VAL A 3 -12.65 -1.82 -20.28
C VAL A 3 -12.38 -2.72 -21.47
N ARG A 4 -13.43 -3.12 -22.19
CA ARG A 4 -13.27 -3.71 -23.53
C ARG A 4 -12.39 -2.73 -24.29
N PRO A 5 -11.22 -3.13 -24.84
CA PRO A 5 -10.46 -2.22 -25.70
C PRO A 5 -11.44 -1.76 -26.78
N SER A 6 -11.76 -0.46 -26.76
CA SER A 6 -12.79 0.05 -27.64
C SER A 6 -12.31 -0.17 -29.07
N ALA A 7 -13.19 -0.62 -29.95
CA ALA A 7 -12.89 -0.73 -31.38
C ALA A 7 -12.29 0.59 -31.92
N ALA A 8 -12.62 1.73 -31.29
CA ALA A 8 -12.05 3.03 -31.54
C ALA A 8 -10.51 3.11 -31.35
N SER A 9 -9.95 2.52 -30.30
CA SER A 9 -8.49 2.50 -30.10
C SER A 9 -7.77 1.70 -31.19
N GLY A 10 -8.37 0.59 -31.65
CA GLY A 10 -7.83 -0.21 -32.75
C GLY A 10 -7.91 0.52 -34.10
N LEU A 11 -9.03 1.22 -34.35
CA LEU A 11 -9.27 1.97 -35.59
C LEU A 11 -8.35 3.20 -35.70
N LEU A 12 -8.08 3.88 -34.59
CA LEU A 12 -7.06 4.95 -34.52
C LEU A 12 -5.66 4.42 -34.84
N LEU A 13 -5.31 3.22 -34.35
CA LEU A 13 -4.00 2.63 -34.63
C LEU A 13 -3.85 2.22 -36.09
N VAL A 14 -4.92 1.71 -36.73
CA VAL A 14 -4.97 1.42 -38.17
C VAL A 14 -4.79 2.71 -38.99
N ALA A 15 -5.54 3.76 -38.65
CA ALA A 15 -5.43 5.06 -39.32
C ALA A 15 -4.00 5.62 -39.19
N TYR A 16 -3.38 5.49 -38.02
CA TYR A 16 -2.00 5.91 -37.77
C TYR A 16 -0.98 5.08 -38.57
N LEU A 17 -1.21 3.77 -38.70
CA LEU A 17 -0.31 2.86 -39.41
C LEU A 17 -0.27 3.13 -40.93
N ILE A 18 -1.39 3.61 -41.50
CA ILE A 18 -1.52 3.97 -42.92
C ILE A 18 -1.07 5.42 -43.18
N ALA A 19 -1.44 6.36 -42.30
CA ALA A 19 -1.20 7.78 -42.52
C ALA A 19 0.29 8.15 -42.48
N ILE A 20 1.09 7.54 -41.60
CA ILE A 20 2.51 7.85 -41.49
C ILE A 20 3.30 7.54 -42.77
N PRO A 21 3.31 6.31 -43.31
CA PRO A 21 4.07 6.00 -44.51
C PRO A 21 3.59 6.75 -45.75
N ALA A 22 2.30 7.15 -45.79
CA ALA A 22 1.76 7.96 -46.88
C ALA A 22 2.21 9.44 -46.80
N THR A 23 2.40 9.98 -45.60
CA THR A 23 2.73 11.40 -45.38
C THR A 23 4.21 11.67 -45.20
N THR A 24 5.02 10.69 -44.79
CA THR A 24 6.47 10.82 -44.63
C THR A 24 7.21 11.31 -45.88
N PRO A 25 6.97 10.84 -47.12
CA PRO A 25 7.69 11.36 -48.29
C PRO A 25 7.34 12.82 -48.60
N ILE A 26 6.08 13.22 -48.37
CA ILE A 26 5.61 14.61 -48.56
C ILE A 26 6.22 15.53 -47.49
N MET A 27 6.23 15.08 -46.23
CA MET A 27 6.84 15.78 -45.10
C MET A 27 8.36 15.89 -45.24
N TRP A 28 9.02 14.85 -45.76
CA TRP A 28 10.46 14.83 -46.02
C TRP A 28 10.86 15.83 -47.10
N GLY A 29 10.09 15.91 -48.20
CA GLY A 29 10.31 16.92 -49.25
C GLY A 29 10.11 18.36 -48.73
N ARG A 30 9.13 18.59 -47.86
CA ARG A 30 8.91 19.90 -47.21
C ARG A 30 9.97 20.23 -46.15
N ALA A 31 10.50 19.23 -45.45
CA ALA A 31 11.56 19.41 -44.46
C ALA A 31 12.88 19.89 -45.10
N HIS A 32 13.17 19.52 -46.34
CA HIS A 32 14.31 20.05 -47.10
C HIS A 32 14.17 21.54 -47.49
N ALA A 33 12.94 22.05 -47.56
CA ALA A 33 12.66 23.45 -47.88
C ALA A 33 12.50 24.36 -46.63
N ALA A 34 12.64 23.80 -45.43
CA ALA A 34 12.47 24.53 -44.17
C ALA A 34 13.73 25.34 -43.80
N GLN A 35 13.55 26.41 -43.02
CA GLN A 35 14.65 27.28 -42.54
C GLN A 35 15.71 26.54 -41.71
N SER A 36 15.36 25.39 -41.11
CA SER A 36 16.26 24.53 -40.33
C SER A 36 16.11 23.06 -40.74
N PRO A 37 16.73 22.63 -41.86
CA PRO A 37 16.50 21.31 -42.45
C PRO A 37 16.95 20.16 -41.53
N THR A 38 17.97 20.37 -40.70
CA THR A 38 18.49 19.34 -39.78
C THR A 38 17.49 18.94 -38.70
N VAL A 39 16.80 19.89 -38.10
CA VAL A 39 15.81 19.64 -37.04
C VAL A 39 14.55 19.00 -37.64
N ALA A 40 14.10 19.49 -38.79
CA ALA A 40 12.93 18.94 -39.47
C ALA A 40 13.18 17.48 -39.93
N LEU A 41 14.36 17.19 -40.48
CA LEU A 41 14.74 15.82 -40.88
C LEU A 41 14.90 14.89 -39.68
N ALA A 42 15.48 15.37 -38.57
CA ALA A 42 15.59 14.59 -37.35
C ALA A 42 14.21 14.21 -36.81
N LEU A 43 13.24 15.13 -36.84
CA LEU A 43 11.89 14.90 -36.33
C LEU A 43 11.08 13.96 -37.23
N VAL A 44 11.22 14.06 -38.57
CA VAL A 44 10.61 13.08 -39.48
C VAL A 44 11.28 11.71 -39.34
N GLY A 45 12.60 11.68 -39.13
CA GLY A 45 13.36 10.46 -38.88
C GLY A 45 12.94 9.74 -37.60
N THR A 46 12.74 10.46 -36.49
CA THR A 46 12.27 9.88 -35.22
C THR A 46 10.84 9.36 -35.33
N LEU A 47 9.95 10.08 -36.04
CA LEU A 47 8.58 9.62 -36.29
C LEU A 47 8.56 8.31 -37.10
N PHE A 48 9.41 8.20 -38.12
CA PHE A 48 9.54 6.98 -38.92
C PHE A 48 10.13 5.82 -38.11
N ALA A 49 11.16 6.08 -37.29
CA ALA A 49 11.74 5.06 -36.41
C ALA A 49 10.70 4.53 -35.40
N LEU A 50 9.87 5.41 -34.82
CA LEU A 50 8.79 5.03 -33.92
C LEU A 50 7.73 4.19 -34.64
N TRP A 51 7.41 4.51 -35.90
CA TRP A 51 6.55 3.68 -36.74
C TRP A 51 7.14 2.29 -36.98
N CYS A 52 8.44 2.16 -37.29
CA CYS A 52 9.09 0.86 -37.44
C CYS A 52 8.99 0.01 -36.17
N VAL A 53 9.16 0.60 -34.99
CA VAL A 53 8.99 -0.11 -33.70
C VAL A 53 7.56 -0.64 -33.55
N VAL A 54 6.55 0.16 -33.92
CA VAL A 54 5.14 -0.26 -33.88
C VAL A 54 4.88 -1.42 -34.84
N VAL A 55 5.42 -1.39 -36.06
CA VAL A 55 5.30 -2.47 -37.06
C VAL A 55 5.99 -3.76 -36.57
N ILE A 56 7.19 -3.66 -36.00
CA ILE A 56 7.91 -4.81 -35.44
C ILE A 56 7.11 -5.43 -34.29
N ARG A 57 6.54 -4.61 -33.40
CA ARG A 57 5.69 -5.09 -32.29
C ARG A 57 4.42 -5.77 -32.81
N LEU A 58 3.80 -5.24 -33.86
CA LEU A 58 2.65 -5.86 -34.52
C LEU A 58 3.02 -7.20 -35.18
N ALA A 59 4.14 -7.28 -35.89
CA ALA A 59 4.64 -8.52 -36.48
C ALA A 59 4.96 -9.58 -35.42
N GLN A 60 5.57 -9.18 -34.30
CA GLN A 60 5.79 -10.06 -33.15
C GLN A 60 4.48 -10.57 -32.54
N ALA A 61 3.46 -9.72 -32.44
CA ALA A 61 2.14 -10.13 -31.97
C ALA A 61 1.49 -11.15 -32.92
N VAL A 62 1.54 -10.91 -34.24
CA VAL A 62 1.06 -11.85 -35.27
C VAL A 62 1.81 -13.18 -35.21
N CYS A 63 3.14 -13.17 -35.10
CA CYS A 63 3.95 -14.38 -34.99
C CYS A 63 3.65 -15.16 -33.70
N ARG A 64 3.43 -14.48 -32.56
CA ARG A 64 3.04 -15.12 -31.31
C ARG A 64 1.64 -15.74 -31.40
N GLN A 65 0.70 -15.05 -32.02
CA GLN A 65 -0.67 -15.54 -32.22
C GLN A 65 -0.70 -16.74 -33.17
N ARG A 66 0.11 -16.75 -34.23
CA ARG A 66 0.27 -17.90 -35.14
C ARG A 66 0.89 -19.13 -34.45
N ARG A 67 1.67 -18.91 -33.38
CA ARG A 67 2.21 -19.96 -32.50
C ARG A 67 1.26 -20.33 -31.35
N GLY A 68 -0.02 -19.97 -31.44
CA GLY A 68 -1.07 -20.36 -30.48
C GLY A 68 -1.10 -19.56 -29.17
N HIS A 69 -0.30 -18.50 -29.03
CA HIS A 69 -0.29 -17.69 -27.81
C HIS A 69 -1.33 -16.56 -27.91
N SER A 70 -2.24 -16.46 -26.95
CA SER A 70 -3.24 -15.39 -26.91
C SER A 70 -2.60 -14.07 -26.47
N THR A 71 -2.66 -13.06 -27.33
CA THR A 71 -2.19 -11.70 -27.01
C THR A 71 -3.39 -10.81 -26.68
N SER A 72 -3.45 -10.24 -25.48
CA SER A 72 -4.48 -9.27 -25.07
C SER A 72 -4.04 -7.83 -25.37
N GLY A 73 -4.99 -6.96 -25.73
CA GLY A 73 -4.76 -5.55 -26.04
C GLY A 73 -5.00 -5.15 -27.50
N ALA A 74 -4.82 -3.86 -27.83
CA ALA A 74 -5.12 -3.31 -29.16
C ALA A 74 -4.35 -3.99 -30.32
N PHE A 75 -3.10 -4.40 -30.07
CA PHE A 75 -2.28 -5.14 -31.04
C PHE A 75 -2.75 -6.58 -31.26
N GLY A 76 -3.36 -7.22 -30.25
CA GLY A 76 -3.91 -8.57 -30.38
C GLY A 76 -5.20 -8.60 -31.22
N TRP A 77 -6.03 -7.55 -31.10
CA TRP A 77 -7.19 -7.37 -31.98
C TRP A 77 -6.77 -7.16 -33.44
N LEU A 78 -5.77 -6.30 -33.66
CA LEU A 78 -5.22 -6.02 -34.99
C LEU A 78 -4.53 -7.23 -35.61
N ALA A 79 -3.76 -7.99 -34.83
CA ALA A 79 -3.14 -9.22 -35.28
C ALA A 79 -4.19 -10.28 -35.67
N GLY A 80 -5.28 -10.41 -34.89
CA GLY A 80 -6.42 -11.26 -35.24
C GLY A 80 -7.11 -10.84 -36.54
N LEU A 81 -7.28 -9.54 -36.78
CA LEU A 81 -7.85 -9.00 -38.02
C LEU A 81 -6.94 -9.26 -39.24
N VAL A 82 -5.62 -9.09 -39.08
CA VAL A 82 -4.64 -9.39 -40.14
C VAL A 82 -4.65 -10.89 -40.48
N LEU A 83 -4.70 -11.78 -39.48
CA LEU A 83 -4.81 -13.22 -39.70
C LEU A 83 -6.15 -13.61 -40.36
N SER A 84 -7.27 -12.96 -40.00
CA SER A 84 -8.57 -13.25 -40.65
C SER A 84 -8.59 -12.78 -42.10
N MET A 85 -7.97 -11.63 -42.40
CA MET A 85 -7.85 -11.13 -43.77
C MET A 85 -6.89 -11.98 -44.62
N ALA A 86 -5.78 -12.44 -44.06
CA ALA A 86 -4.86 -13.36 -44.75
C ALA A 86 -5.51 -14.72 -45.06
N SER A 87 -6.43 -15.18 -44.20
CA SER A 87 -7.22 -16.40 -44.41
C SER A 87 -8.24 -16.25 -45.55
N LEU A 88 -8.65 -15.01 -45.87
CA LEU A 88 -9.60 -14.72 -46.95
C LEU A 88 -8.94 -14.68 -48.34
N VAL A 89 -7.62 -14.49 -48.39
CA VAL A 89 -6.83 -14.38 -49.64
C VAL A 89 -6.16 -15.71 -50.04
N LEU A 90 -6.05 -16.67 -49.11
CA LEU A 90 -5.60 -18.04 -49.37
C LEU A 90 -6.71 -19.05 -49.06
N ALA A 91 -7.72 -19.14 -49.94
CA ALA A 91 -8.59 -20.31 -49.98
C ALA A 91 -8.79 -20.74 -51.44
N PRO A 92 -8.29 -21.91 -51.87
CA PRO A 92 -8.84 -22.56 -53.05
C PRO A 92 -10.19 -23.19 -52.66
N ALA A 93 -11.17 -22.97 -53.52
CA ALA A 93 -12.50 -23.55 -53.42
C ALA A 93 -12.43 -25.08 -53.49
N VAL A 94 -12.96 -25.78 -52.49
CA VAL A 94 -13.53 -27.13 -52.68
C VAL A 94 -14.74 -27.27 -51.75
N ALA A 95 -15.84 -27.68 -52.37
CA ALA A 95 -17.13 -27.90 -51.74
C ALA A 95 -17.31 -29.38 -51.30
N THR A 96 -18.38 -29.58 -50.52
CA THR A 96 -19.25 -30.76 -50.42
C THR A 96 -18.89 -31.99 -49.57
N THR A 97 -19.85 -32.28 -48.67
CA THR A 97 -20.56 -33.57 -48.39
C THR A 97 -20.05 -34.60 -47.36
N THR A 98 -20.84 -34.69 -46.27
CA THR A 98 -21.51 -35.86 -45.64
C THR A 98 -20.79 -37.14 -45.21
N ASN A 99 -21.10 -37.50 -43.95
CA ASN A 99 -21.39 -38.82 -43.36
C ASN A 99 -20.29 -39.87 -43.10
N ALA A 100 -20.07 -40.06 -41.78
CA ALA A 100 -20.18 -41.29 -40.98
C ALA A 100 -19.57 -42.64 -41.43
N ALA A 101 -18.83 -43.19 -40.45
CA ALA A 101 -18.67 -44.60 -40.06
C ALA A 101 -17.48 -45.41 -40.63
N GLU A 102 -16.60 -45.74 -39.66
CA GLU A 102 -16.06 -47.08 -39.37
C GLU A 102 -14.71 -47.58 -39.93
N ILE A 103 -13.79 -47.72 -38.95
CA ILE A 103 -12.91 -48.88 -38.64
C ILE A 103 -11.47 -48.93 -39.21
N SER A 104 -10.53 -48.87 -38.25
CA SER A 104 -9.17 -49.45 -38.20
C SER A 104 -8.08 -48.84 -39.10
N GLN A 105 -6.84 -48.55 -38.66
CA GLN A 105 -6.09 -49.05 -37.51
C GLN A 105 -4.84 -48.16 -37.29
N SER A 106 -4.40 -48.07 -36.03
CA SER A 106 -2.98 -48.07 -35.62
C SER A 106 -2.09 -46.86 -35.96
N VAL A 107 -2.00 -45.90 -35.03
CA VAL A 107 -0.77 -45.65 -34.25
C VAL A 107 -1.17 -45.19 -32.84
N ARG A 108 -0.90 -46.05 -31.86
CA ARG A 108 -1.05 -45.77 -30.43
C ARG A 108 0.04 -44.80 -29.98
N HIS A 109 -0.35 -43.60 -29.54
CA HIS A 109 0.26 -43.01 -28.35
C HIS A 109 -0.86 -42.74 -27.35
N HIS A 110 -0.69 -43.32 -26.16
CA HIS A 110 -1.63 -43.31 -25.06
C HIS A 110 -2.05 -41.89 -24.65
N THR A 111 -3.23 -41.47 -25.09
CA THR A 111 -4.15 -40.69 -24.25
C THR A 111 -4.62 -41.59 -23.12
N LYS A 112 -3.78 -41.75 -22.09
CA LYS A 112 -4.30 -42.14 -20.78
C LYS A 112 -5.09 -40.95 -20.28
N GLN A 113 -6.36 -41.21 -19.98
CA GLN A 113 -7.10 -40.50 -18.93
C GLN A 113 -6.11 -40.17 -17.82
N ALA A 114 -5.78 -38.89 -17.65
CA ALA A 114 -5.13 -38.42 -16.45
C ALA A 114 -6.20 -38.45 -15.37
N SER A 115 -6.41 -39.66 -14.85
CA SER A 115 -7.15 -39.92 -13.64
C SER A 115 -6.68 -38.96 -12.56
N VAL A 116 -7.62 -38.60 -11.69
CA VAL A 116 -7.50 -37.78 -10.47
C VAL A 116 -6.23 -38.08 -9.64
N THR A 117 -5.62 -39.25 -9.81
CA THR A 117 -4.35 -39.68 -9.20
C THR A 117 -3.08 -38.98 -9.71
N THR A 118 -3.10 -38.28 -10.86
CA THR A 118 -1.91 -37.57 -11.40
C THR A 118 -1.74 -36.14 -10.86
N MET A 119 -2.76 -35.58 -10.21
CA MET A 119 -2.77 -34.19 -9.74
C MET A 119 -1.89 -33.97 -8.49
N THR A 120 -1.61 -35.02 -7.71
CA THR A 120 -0.89 -34.91 -6.43
C THR A 120 0.63 -34.93 -6.55
N VAL A 121 1.18 -35.47 -7.65
CA VAL A 121 2.64 -35.58 -7.85
C VAL A 121 3.17 -34.53 -8.85
N GLY A 122 2.40 -34.17 -9.88
CA GLY A 122 2.84 -33.22 -10.91
C GLY A 122 2.78 -31.75 -10.50
N PHE A 123 1.92 -31.39 -9.56
CA PHE A 123 1.69 -30.00 -9.17
C PHE A 123 2.87 -29.34 -8.43
N PRO A 124 3.47 -29.96 -7.39
CA PRO A 124 4.69 -29.42 -6.78
C PRO A 124 5.84 -29.29 -7.78
N ILE A 125 5.94 -30.23 -8.73
CA ILE A 125 6.95 -30.21 -9.80
C ILE A 125 6.71 -29.02 -10.73
N ALA A 126 5.47 -28.70 -11.09
CA ALA A 126 5.13 -27.54 -11.90
C ALA A 126 5.43 -26.19 -11.19
N LEU A 127 5.21 -26.10 -9.87
CA LEU A 127 5.58 -24.93 -9.07
C LEU A 127 7.11 -24.76 -8.96
N MET A 128 7.83 -25.84 -8.68
CA MET A 128 9.30 -25.85 -8.65
C MET A 128 9.88 -25.43 -10.00
N ALA A 129 9.34 -25.97 -11.10
CA ALA A 129 9.74 -25.61 -12.45
C ALA A 129 9.47 -24.14 -12.79
N LYS A 130 8.32 -23.60 -12.37
CA LYS A 130 8.01 -22.16 -12.51
C LYS A 130 9.00 -21.29 -11.74
N ARG A 131 9.27 -21.63 -10.47
CA ARG A 131 10.22 -20.90 -9.63
C ARG A 131 11.61 -20.87 -10.28
N ARG A 132 12.10 -22.02 -10.75
CA ARG A 132 13.41 -22.13 -11.41
C ARG A 132 13.47 -21.30 -12.70
N ARG A 133 12.39 -21.28 -13.49
CA ARG A 133 12.24 -20.40 -14.66
C ARG A 133 12.36 -18.91 -14.30
N ASP A 134 11.76 -18.50 -13.19
CA ASP A 134 11.79 -17.11 -12.72
C ASP A 134 13.16 -16.73 -12.15
N GLU A 135 13.85 -17.64 -11.46
CA GLU A 135 15.25 -17.48 -11.02
C GLU A 135 16.21 -17.31 -12.23
N LEU A 136 16.06 -18.15 -13.25
CA LEU A 136 16.88 -18.08 -14.49
C LEU A 136 16.63 -16.81 -15.30
N ARG A 137 15.43 -16.23 -15.26
CA ARG A 137 15.16 -14.92 -15.88
C ARG A 137 15.89 -13.77 -15.18
N GLN A 138 16.20 -13.93 -13.90
CA GLN A 138 16.84 -12.90 -13.07
C GLN A 138 18.37 -12.95 -13.16
N VAL A 139 18.93 -14.14 -13.40
CA VAL A 139 20.37 -14.38 -13.45
C VAL A 139 20.82 -14.46 -14.92
N ARG A 140 21.45 -13.41 -15.46
CA ARG A 140 22.14 -13.48 -16.77
C ARG A 140 23.40 -14.34 -16.64
N ILE A 141 23.31 -15.67 -16.68
CA ILE A 141 24.49 -16.55 -16.60
C ILE A 141 24.43 -17.69 -17.64
N ILE A 142 25.62 -18.00 -18.16
CA ILE A 142 25.99 -19.10 -19.05
C ILE A 142 25.94 -20.41 -18.25
N LEU A 143 25.04 -21.33 -18.59
CA LEU A 143 24.91 -22.65 -17.95
C LEU A 143 25.90 -23.65 -18.56
N GLU A 144 26.42 -24.58 -17.77
CA GLU A 144 27.19 -25.74 -18.25
C GLU A 144 26.26 -26.83 -18.83
N ASP A 145 26.71 -27.57 -19.84
CA ASP A 145 25.85 -28.46 -20.67
C ASP A 145 25.04 -29.49 -19.86
N GLY A 146 25.52 -29.95 -18.70
CA GLY A 146 24.77 -30.88 -17.83
C GLY A 146 23.63 -30.24 -17.04
N GLU A 147 23.76 -28.96 -16.65
CA GLU A 147 22.69 -28.20 -15.98
C GLU A 147 21.61 -27.75 -16.97
N VAL A 148 21.98 -27.61 -18.25
CA VAL A 148 21.07 -27.23 -19.34
C VAL A 148 19.99 -28.29 -19.56
N ASP A 149 20.35 -29.58 -19.59
CA ASP A 149 19.39 -30.66 -19.84
C ASP A 149 18.39 -30.85 -18.69
N GLU A 150 18.83 -30.71 -17.44
CA GLU A 150 17.94 -30.75 -16.26
C GLU A 150 16.98 -29.54 -16.24
N VAL A 151 17.48 -28.35 -16.57
CA VAL A 151 16.67 -27.14 -16.72
C VAL A 151 15.66 -27.27 -17.86
N ILE A 152 16.04 -27.85 -19.00
CA ILE A 152 15.13 -28.10 -20.14
C ILE A 152 14.03 -29.07 -19.72
N HIS A 153 14.35 -30.16 -19.03
CA HIS A 153 13.36 -31.12 -18.54
C HIS A 153 12.38 -30.49 -17.53
N GLN A 154 12.88 -29.66 -16.60
CA GLN A 154 12.03 -28.92 -15.66
C GLN A 154 11.17 -27.85 -16.37
N LEU A 155 11.72 -27.10 -17.32
CA LEU A 155 10.96 -26.11 -18.11
C LEU A 155 9.87 -26.76 -18.98
N GLN A 156 10.10 -27.97 -19.50
CA GLN A 156 9.10 -28.76 -20.23
C GLN A 156 7.96 -29.27 -19.32
N ALA A 157 8.20 -29.39 -18.02
CA ALA A 157 7.20 -29.78 -17.02
C ALA A 157 6.32 -28.60 -16.53
N VAL A 158 6.57 -27.37 -16.98
CA VAL A 158 5.73 -26.20 -16.65
C VAL A 158 4.41 -26.28 -17.42
N ASP A 159 3.37 -26.83 -16.78
CA ASP A 159 2.02 -26.78 -17.31
C ASP A 159 1.38 -25.40 -17.02
N GLU A 160 1.52 -24.48 -17.98
CA GLU A 160 0.96 -23.11 -17.89
C GLU A 160 -0.58 -23.12 -17.71
N ALA A 161 -1.28 -24.15 -18.21
CA ALA A 161 -2.72 -24.28 -18.07
C ALA A 161 -3.13 -24.71 -16.65
N LEU A 162 -2.28 -25.45 -15.95
CA LEU A 162 -2.47 -25.82 -14.55
C LEU A 162 -2.17 -24.64 -13.60
N ILE A 163 -1.15 -23.84 -13.90
CA ILE A 163 -0.85 -22.61 -13.14
C ILE A 163 -1.99 -21.61 -13.25
N GLN A 164 -2.57 -21.44 -14.44
CA GLN A 164 -3.68 -20.52 -14.65
C GLN A 164 -4.96 -21.01 -13.96
N ARG A 165 -5.23 -22.31 -13.97
CA ARG A 165 -6.37 -22.91 -13.24
C ARG A 165 -6.30 -22.67 -11.75
N VAL A 166 -5.10 -22.74 -11.15
CA VAL A 166 -4.92 -22.41 -9.74
C VAL A 166 -5.20 -20.93 -9.48
N LEU A 167 -4.64 -20.02 -10.31
CA LEU A 167 -4.93 -18.59 -10.18
C LEU A 167 -6.42 -18.26 -10.25
N ASP A 168 -7.15 -18.94 -11.14
CA ASP A 168 -8.59 -18.74 -11.32
C ASP A 168 -9.41 -19.32 -10.14
N ALA A 169 -8.89 -20.33 -9.44
CA ALA A 169 -9.50 -20.99 -8.30
C ALA A 169 -9.18 -20.32 -6.94
N LEU A 170 -8.21 -19.39 -6.89
CA LEU A 170 -7.85 -18.71 -5.65
C LEU A 170 -8.97 -17.77 -5.18
N PRO A 171 -9.44 -17.89 -3.92
CA PRO A 171 -10.38 -16.95 -3.34
C PRO A 171 -9.86 -15.50 -3.31
N PRO A 172 -10.76 -14.51 -3.18
CA PRO A 172 -10.38 -13.10 -3.06
C PRO A 172 -9.72 -12.76 -1.70
N ASP A 173 -9.74 -13.67 -0.74
CA ASP A 173 -9.18 -13.45 0.60
C ASP A 173 -7.66 -13.20 0.56
N ASN A 174 -7.16 -12.56 1.62
CA ASN A 174 -5.74 -12.20 1.73
C ASN A 174 -4.83 -13.40 2.00
N PHE A 175 -5.37 -14.50 2.55
CA PHE A 175 -4.64 -15.74 2.78
C PHE A 175 -5.63 -16.89 3.01
N GLY A 176 -5.17 -18.12 2.79
CA GLY A 176 -5.97 -19.31 3.06
C GLY A 176 -5.24 -20.58 2.66
N ILE A 177 -5.91 -21.72 2.89
CA ILE A 177 -5.42 -23.05 2.50
C ILE A 177 -6.49 -23.69 1.62
N ILE A 178 -6.09 -24.21 0.47
CA ILE A 178 -6.95 -24.89 -0.50
C ILE A 178 -6.52 -26.34 -0.60
N ASP A 179 -7.50 -27.24 -0.60
CA ASP A 179 -7.28 -28.64 -0.92
C ASP A 179 -7.17 -28.80 -2.44
N ILE A 180 -6.05 -29.38 -2.89
CA ILE A 180 -5.74 -29.56 -4.31
C ILE A 180 -6.73 -30.55 -4.95
N GLU A 181 -7.32 -31.46 -4.16
CA GLU A 181 -8.28 -32.46 -4.64
C GLU A 181 -9.67 -31.89 -4.93
N ASN A 182 -9.99 -30.68 -4.45
CA ASN A 182 -11.36 -30.12 -4.44
C ASN A 182 -11.48 -28.79 -5.21
N ILE A 183 -10.60 -28.53 -6.18
CA ILE A 183 -10.65 -27.33 -7.03
C ILE A 183 -11.83 -27.43 -8.02
N ASP A 184 -13.03 -27.03 -7.57
CA ASP A 184 -14.21 -26.90 -8.43
C ASP A 184 -14.14 -25.62 -9.27
N THR A 185 -14.13 -25.76 -10.60
CA THR A 185 -13.99 -24.66 -11.58
C THR A 185 -15.23 -23.76 -11.76
N SER A 186 -16.17 -23.78 -10.81
CA SER A 186 -17.48 -23.11 -10.92
C SER A 186 -17.68 -22.05 -9.84
N GLY A 187 -16.86 -21.00 -9.88
CA GLY A 187 -17.02 -19.78 -9.07
C GLY A 187 -16.54 -18.54 -9.83
N PRO A 188 -17.08 -17.34 -9.56
CA PRO A 188 -16.74 -16.14 -10.31
C PRO A 188 -15.28 -15.73 -10.06
N VAL A 189 -14.50 -15.82 -11.13
CA VAL A 189 -13.07 -15.49 -11.23
C VAL A 189 -12.83 -14.00 -11.06
N ALA A 190 -12.05 -13.61 -10.04
CA ALA A 190 -11.59 -12.22 -9.85
C ALA A 190 -10.16 -12.13 -9.31
N ALA A 191 -9.27 -13.08 -9.64
CA ALA A 191 -7.84 -12.82 -9.49
C ALA A 191 -7.40 -11.89 -10.64
N SER A 192 -7.33 -10.59 -10.36
CA SER A 192 -6.64 -9.65 -11.24
C SER A 192 -5.19 -10.12 -11.39
N THR A 193 -4.73 -10.29 -12.63
CA THR A 193 -3.35 -10.66 -12.99
C THR A 193 -2.28 -9.70 -12.43
N ASP A 194 -2.70 -8.57 -11.86
CA ASP A 194 -1.83 -7.54 -11.27
C ASP A 194 -1.64 -7.66 -9.74
N SER A 195 -2.37 -8.55 -9.05
CA SER A 195 -2.18 -8.75 -7.60
C SER A 195 -1.18 -9.88 -7.34
N PRO A 196 -0.01 -9.61 -6.73
CA PRO A 196 0.97 -10.65 -6.47
C PRO A 196 0.44 -11.61 -5.39
N VAL A 197 0.39 -12.89 -5.72
CA VAL A 197 0.02 -13.96 -4.78
C VAL A 197 1.20 -14.90 -4.58
N LEU A 198 1.50 -15.17 -3.31
CA LEU A 198 2.43 -16.22 -2.90
C LEU A 198 1.66 -17.51 -2.74
N VAL A 199 2.22 -18.59 -3.26
CA VAL A 199 1.69 -19.93 -3.14
C VAL A 199 2.77 -20.84 -2.59
N VAL A 200 2.41 -21.62 -1.57
CA VAL A 200 3.32 -22.51 -0.85
C VAL A 200 2.66 -23.88 -0.74
N PRO A 201 3.29 -24.95 -1.25
CA PRO A 201 2.81 -26.30 -1.01
C PRO A 201 3.09 -26.67 0.46
N VAL A 202 2.04 -27.04 1.20
CA VAL A 202 2.11 -27.42 2.61
C VAL A 202 1.52 -28.82 2.77
N ARG A 203 1.99 -29.61 3.73
CA ARG A 203 1.37 -30.91 4.04
C ARG A 203 0.43 -30.79 5.22
N ASN A 204 -0.74 -31.41 5.12
CA ASN A 204 -1.67 -31.54 6.23
C ASN A 204 -1.16 -32.59 7.26
N GLU A 205 -1.83 -32.68 8.41
CA GLU A 205 -1.61 -33.69 9.45
C GLU A 205 -1.72 -35.14 8.90
N LEU A 206 -2.53 -35.33 7.85
CA LEU A 206 -2.68 -36.59 7.11
C LEU A 206 -1.61 -36.81 6.02
N LYS A 207 -0.56 -35.98 5.95
CA LYS A 207 0.50 -35.97 4.93
C LYS A 207 0.04 -35.72 3.49
N GLN A 208 -1.21 -35.32 3.29
CA GLN A 208 -1.74 -34.89 1.99
C GLN A 208 -1.21 -33.50 1.63
N TRP A 209 -0.96 -33.27 0.33
CA TRP A 209 -0.53 -31.97 -0.17
C TRP A 209 -1.69 -30.98 -0.23
N MET A 210 -1.53 -29.84 0.42
CA MET A 210 -2.42 -28.69 0.38
C MET A 210 -1.69 -27.48 -0.19
N LEU A 211 -2.47 -26.49 -0.61
CA LEU A 211 -1.95 -25.24 -1.13
C LEU A 211 -2.24 -24.09 -0.17
N ALA A 212 -1.22 -23.60 0.52
CA ALA A 212 -1.34 -22.33 1.23
C ALA A 212 -1.11 -21.18 0.26
N TYR A 213 -1.96 -20.17 0.30
CA TYR A 213 -1.78 -18.95 -0.47
C TYR A 213 -1.84 -17.72 0.43
N ALA A 214 -1.12 -16.67 0.04
CA ALA A 214 -1.18 -15.38 0.71
C ALA A 214 -0.83 -14.23 -0.25
N ARG A 215 -1.55 -13.12 -0.08
CA ARG A 215 -1.29 -11.81 -0.69
C ARG A 215 -0.54 -10.94 0.33
N PRO A 216 0.08 -9.81 -0.07
CA PRO A 216 0.62 -8.85 0.89
C PRO A 216 -0.41 -8.50 1.97
N GLY A 217 -0.02 -8.54 3.25
CA GLY A 217 -0.93 -8.45 4.40
C GLY A 217 -1.44 -9.80 4.92
N GLY A 218 -1.23 -10.89 4.18
CA GLY A 218 -1.63 -12.24 4.56
C GLY A 218 -0.61 -12.95 5.46
N THR A 219 -1.12 -13.83 6.33
CA THR A 219 -0.29 -14.67 7.21
C THR A 219 -0.58 -16.15 6.96
N ILE A 220 0.46 -16.91 6.63
CA ILE A 220 0.40 -18.37 6.50
C ILE A 220 0.85 -18.98 7.83
N THR A 221 0.01 -19.80 8.43
CA THR A 221 0.33 -20.54 9.66
C THR A 221 0.72 -21.97 9.32
N VAL A 222 1.83 -22.44 9.90
CA VAL A 222 2.42 -23.77 9.59
C VAL A 222 2.59 -24.61 10.85
N ALA A 223 2.61 -25.93 10.71
CA ALA A 223 2.68 -26.84 11.85
C ALA A 223 3.99 -26.67 12.68
N PRO A 224 3.95 -26.88 14.00
CA PRO A 224 5.15 -26.88 14.83
C PRO A 224 6.17 -27.91 14.36
N GLY A 225 7.44 -27.51 14.22
CA GLY A 225 8.53 -28.35 13.70
C GLY A 225 8.78 -28.23 12.19
N THR A 226 8.00 -27.42 11.46
CA THR A 226 8.27 -27.10 10.05
C THR A 226 9.47 -26.15 9.94
N ASP A 227 10.47 -26.49 9.13
CA ASP A 227 11.55 -25.56 8.81
C ASP A 227 11.03 -24.44 7.90
N LEU A 228 11.03 -23.22 8.42
CA LEU A 228 10.57 -22.03 7.70
C LEU A 228 11.47 -21.69 6.50
N GLN A 229 12.77 -22.00 6.56
CA GLN A 229 13.67 -21.77 5.43
C GLN A 229 13.43 -22.76 4.30
N GLU A 230 13.27 -24.04 4.64
CA GLU A 230 12.89 -25.07 3.67
C GLU A 230 11.54 -24.72 3.02
N LEU A 231 10.57 -24.25 3.81
CA LEU A 231 9.28 -23.85 3.27
C LEU A 231 9.35 -22.61 2.37
N ALA A 232 10.17 -21.62 2.73
CA ALA A 232 10.45 -20.47 1.88
C ALA A 232 11.18 -20.87 0.58
N SER A 233 11.94 -21.96 0.60
CA SER A 233 12.62 -22.52 -0.58
C SER A 233 11.69 -23.21 -1.59
N VAL A 234 10.45 -23.51 -1.19
CA VAL A 234 9.40 -24.04 -2.09
C VAL A 234 8.28 -23.04 -2.38
N ALA A 235 8.32 -21.86 -1.75
CA ALA A 235 7.38 -20.78 -2.02
C ALA A 235 7.53 -20.25 -3.45
N THR A 236 6.41 -20.02 -4.13
CA THR A 236 6.38 -19.57 -5.53
C THR A 236 5.42 -18.40 -5.70
N ALA A 237 5.87 -17.32 -6.34
CA ALA A 237 5.03 -16.16 -6.61
C ALA A 237 4.30 -16.35 -7.95
N MET A 238 2.99 -16.15 -7.96
CA MET A 238 2.16 -16.51 -9.12
C MET A 238 2.07 -15.44 -10.21
N HIS A 239 2.76 -14.30 -10.07
CA HIS A 239 2.78 -13.22 -11.06
C HIS A 239 3.94 -13.34 -12.06
N ALA A 240 3.89 -12.60 -13.18
CA ALA A 240 4.78 -12.78 -14.34
C ALA A 240 6.28 -12.55 -14.09
N ASP A 241 6.63 -11.77 -13.06
CA ASP A 241 8.01 -11.41 -12.70
C ASP A 241 8.58 -12.30 -11.56
N GLY A 242 7.73 -13.09 -10.90
CA GLY A 242 8.08 -14.21 -10.00
C GLY A 242 8.98 -13.92 -8.79
N ARG A 243 9.32 -12.67 -8.49
CA ARG A 243 10.41 -12.36 -7.55
C ARG A 243 9.96 -12.39 -6.09
N ILE A 244 10.62 -13.24 -5.30
CA ILE A 244 10.47 -13.33 -3.86
C ILE A 244 11.78 -12.93 -3.18
N VAL A 245 11.68 -12.16 -2.11
CA VAL A 245 12.80 -11.80 -1.24
C VAL A 245 12.47 -12.21 0.19
N ILE A 246 13.38 -12.95 0.82
CA ILE A 246 13.16 -13.53 2.15
C ILE A 246 13.80 -12.63 3.22
N ALA A 247 13.09 -12.42 4.32
CA ALA A 247 13.57 -11.72 5.50
C ALA A 247 13.21 -12.51 6.76
N THR A 248 14.15 -12.61 7.71
CA THR A 248 14.01 -13.39 8.95
C THR A 248 13.87 -12.53 10.20
N SER A 249 13.90 -11.19 10.05
CA SER A 249 13.76 -10.25 11.16
C SER A 249 12.99 -9.00 10.71
N SER A 250 12.45 -8.24 11.66
CA SER A 250 11.74 -6.98 11.39
C SER A 250 12.62 -5.97 10.63
N HIS A 251 13.87 -5.77 11.07
CA HIS A 251 14.83 -4.89 10.39
C HIS A 251 15.19 -5.35 8.97
N ALA A 252 15.38 -6.66 8.77
CA ALA A 252 15.61 -7.20 7.43
C ALA A 252 14.38 -6.98 6.54
N THR A 253 13.17 -7.12 7.08
CA THR A 253 11.91 -6.92 6.36
C THR A 253 11.76 -5.48 5.90
N MET A 254 12.02 -4.51 6.80
CA MET A 254 12.03 -3.09 6.46
C MET A 254 13.05 -2.77 5.36
N ARG A 255 14.28 -3.29 5.49
CA ARG A 255 15.33 -3.07 4.49
C ARG A 255 14.94 -3.62 3.12
N GLN A 256 14.37 -4.82 3.06
CA GLN A 256 13.95 -5.42 1.79
C GLN A 256 12.74 -4.70 1.18
N LEU A 257 11.83 -4.19 2.01
CA LEU A 257 10.71 -3.36 1.54
C LEU A 257 11.17 -2.00 1.02
N ALA A 258 12.18 -1.38 1.64
CA ALA A 258 12.73 -0.09 1.21
C ALA A 258 13.56 -0.19 -0.09
N VAL A 259 14.29 -1.29 -0.28
CA VAL A 259 15.16 -1.50 -1.44
C VAL A 259 14.42 -2.17 -2.62
N ARG A 260 13.13 -2.52 -2.45
CA ARG A 260 12.38 -3.22 -3.50
C ARG A 260 12.23 -2.32 -4.75
N PRO A 261 12.55 -2.82 -5.94
CA PRO A 261 12.43 -2.03 -7.17
C PRO A 261 10.98 -1.88 -7.66
N SER A 262 10.05 -2.70 -7.15
CA SER A 262 8.65 -2.68 -7.54
C SER A 262 7.79 -3.33 -6.45
N PRO A 263 6.51 -2.91 -6.28
CA PRO A 263 5.55 -3.58 -5.41
C PRO A 263 5.20 -5.01 -5.86
N ARG A 264 5.63 -5.42 -7.07
CA ARG A 264 5.51 -6.81 -7.53
C ARG A 264 6.51 -7.75 -6.86
N VAL A 265 7.63 -7.25 -6.35
CA VAL A 265 8.60 -8.06 -5.61
C VAL A 265 8.01 -8.39 -4.24
N MET A 266 7.70 -9.67 -4.02
CA MET A 266 7.09 -10.13 -2.77
C MET A 266 8.15 -10.27 -1.69
N VAL A 267 7.93 -9.59 -0.55
CA VAL A 267 8.76 -9.77 0.64
C VAL A 267 8.09 -10.81 1.55
N LEU A 268 8.83 -11.87 1.86
CA LEU A 268 8.40 -12.96 2.72
C LEU A 268 9.09 -12.84 4.07
N HIS A 269 8.33 -12.56 5.11
CA HIS A 269 8.82 -12.54 6.49
C HIS A 269 8.67 -13.92 7.12
N LEU A 270 9.79 -14.50 7.55
CA LEU A 270 9.84 -15.77 8.27
C LEU A 270 10.02 -15.51 9.75
N GLY A 271 9.05 -15.95 10.56
CA GLY A 271 9.13 -15.85 12.01
C GLY A 271 7.89 -15.24 12.66
N GLY A 272 7.83 -15.37 13.98
CA GLY A 272 6.74 -14.86 14.81
C GLY A 272 6.99 -13.47 15.39
N ASP A 273 8.07 -12.79 14.98
CA ASP A 273 8.39 -11.46 15.48
C ASP A 273 7.22 -10.49 15.24
N PRO A 274 6.91 -9.61 16.20
CA PRO A 274 5.93 -8.57 16.00
C PRO A 274 6.44 -7.61 14.92
N LEU A 275 5.69 -7.54 13.82
CA LEU A 275 5.85 -6.52 12.79
C LEU A 275 4.81 -5.44 13.05
N ASP A 276 5.18 -4.20 12.77
CA ASP A 276 4.24 -3.09 12.66
C ASP A 276 3.14 -3.45 11.65
N ASP A 277 1.89 -3.07 11.92
CA ASP A 277 0.72 -3.36 11.09
C ASP A 277 0.88 -2.81 9.68
N ASP A 278 1.56 -1.68 9.50
CA ASP A 278 1.80 -1.10 8.18
C ASP A 278 2.88 -1.85 7.40
N ILE A 279 3.89 -2.38 8.10
CA ILE A 279 4.89 -3.27 7.51
C ILE A 279 4.25 -4.62 7.15
N ALA A 280 3.40 -5.14 8.04
CA ALA A 280 2.70 -6.41 7.85
C ALA A 280 1.79 -6.39 6.62
N LYS A 281 1.10 -5.26 6.34
CA LYS A 281 0.28 -5.07 5.13
C LYS A 281 1.08 -5.14 3.82
N LEU A 282 2.40 -4.90 3.87
CA LEU A 282 3.26 -4.81 2.70
C LEU A 282 4.05 -6.10 2.42
N CYS A 283 4.02 -7.08 3.32
CA CYS A 283 4.72 -8.36 3.19
C CYS A 283 3.78 -9.55 3.41
N VAL A 284 4.26 -10.77 3.10
CA VAL A 284 3.59 -12.02 3.50
C VAL A 284 4.31 -12.59 4.70
N ARG A 285 3.57 -13.03 5.72
CA ARG A 285 4.16 -13.63 6.93
C ARG A 285 4.00 -15.14 6.93
N ILE A 286 5.03 -15.87 7.34
CA ILE A 286 4.93 -17.30 7.67
C ILE A 286 5.28 -17.47 9.14
N VAL A 287 4.30 -17.97 9.92
CA VAL A 287 4.40 -18.13 11.37
C VAL A 287 4.16 -19.58 11.76
N VAL A 288 4.96 -20.11 12.67
CA VAL A 288 4.75 -21.44 13.24
C VAL A 288 3.58 -21.40 14.23
N ARG A 289 2.64 -22.34 14.08
CA ARG A 289 1.52 -22.56 14.99
C ARG A 289 2.06 -23.05 16.34
N THR A 290 2.11 -22.17 17.32
CA THR A 290 2.41 -22.51 18.71
C THR A 290 1.14 -23.02 19.39
N ASP A 291 1.08 -24.31 19.71
CA ASP A 291 -0.06 -24.92 20.41
C ASP A 291 -0.14 -24.44 21.88
N VAL A 292 -0.70 -23.25 22.07
CA VAL A 292 -1.43 -22.85 23.28
C VAL A 292 -2.73 -22.21 22.81
N SER A 293 -3.59 -22.99 22.16
CA SER A 293 -5.02 -22.67 21.97
C SER A 293 -5.76 -23.95 21.52
N LYS A 294 -6.22 -24.73 22.50
CA LYS A 294 -7.25 -25.74 22.28
C LYS A 294 -8.51 -25.07 21.71
N ILE A 295 -8.96 -25.58 20.56
CA ILE A 295 -10.37 -25.79 20.16
C ILE A 295 -11.32 -24.69 20.63
N ILE A 296 -11.50 -23.63 19.84
CA ILE A 296 -12.78 -22.91 19.77
C ILE A 296 -13.08 -22.65 18.30
N THR A 297 -13.97 -23.46 17.75
CA THR A 297 -14.79 -23.15 16.59
C THR A 297 -15.45 -21.78 16.78
N PRO A 298 -15.51 -20.87 15.78
CA PRO A 298 -16.24 -19.62 15.93
C PRO A 298 -17.73 -19.90 15.73
N ARG A 299 -18.36 -20.45 16.76
CA ARG A 299 -19.79 -20.27 16.98
C ARG A 299 -19.90 -19.15 18.01
N VAL A 300 -20.50 -18.05 17.54
CA VAL A 300 -21.21 -17.02 18.31
C VAL A 300 -21.12 -17.24 19.83
N ASP A 301 -20.20 -16.53 20.49
CA ASP A 301 -20.46 -15.85 21.76
C ASP A 301 -19.23 -15.06 22.26
N LYS A 302 -19.55 -13.90 22.85
CA LYS A 302 -18.69 -12.77 23.24
C LYS A 302 -17.46 -13.16 24.07
N PRO A 303 -16.26 -12.57 23.82
CA PRO A 303 -15.20 -12.58 24.81
C PRO A 303 -15.48 -11.50 25.86
N ARG A 304 -15.89 -11.93 27.05
CA ARG A 304 -15.81 -11.11 28.27
C ARG A 304 -14.34 -11.01 28.69
N SER A 305 -13.82 -9.80 28.52
CA SER A 305 -12.58 -9.27 29.07
C SER A 305 -12.31 -9.67 30.53
N ARG A 306 -11.05 -10.01 30.82
CA ARG A 306 -10.48 -9.97 32.17
C ARG A 306 -9.38 -8.90 32.22
N ARG A 307 -9.83 -7.65 32.24
CA ARG A 307 -9.35 -6.51 33.03
C ARG A 307 -7.84 -6.49 33.38
N THR A 308 -7.06 -5.88 32.50
CA THR A 308 -6.33 -4.67 32.89
C THR A 308 -7.36 -3.55 32.78
N VAL A 309 -7.53 -2.70 33.80
CA VAL A 309 -8.46 -1.56 33.75
C VAL A 309 -7.84 -0.50 32.84
N GLU A 310 -7.87 -0.78 31.54
CA GLU A 310 -7.80 0.24 30.51
C GLU A 310 -9.26 0.64 30.29
N GLN A 311 -9.59 1.89 30.62
CA GLN A 311 -10.90 2.46 30.28
C GLN A 311 -11.11 2.20 28.79
N VAL A 312 -11.95 1.22 28.45
CA VAL A 312 -12.49 1.10 27.09
C VAL A 312 -13.19 2.42 26.87
N ASN A 313 -12.53 3.30 26.13
CA ASN A 313 -13.04 4.61 25.82
C ASN A 313 -14.27 4.34 24.94
N THR A 314 -15.44 4.31 25.57
CA THR A 314 -16.71 4.07 24.86
C THR A 314 -16.98 5.17 23.86
N GLN A 315 -16.26 6.28 23.91
CA GLN A 315 -16.42 7.43 23.05
C GLN A 315 -15.79 7.19 21.67
N ILE A 316 -16.52 7.56 20.61
CA ILE A 316 -15.97 7.57 19.25
C ILE A 316 -15.10 8.82 19.13
N PHE A 317 -13.86 8.62 18.69
CA PHE A 317 -12.90 9.70 18.52
C PHE A 317 -12.37 9.71 17.09
N VAL A 318 -12.44 10.87 16.45
CA VAL A 318 -11.90 11.09 15.10
C VAL A 318 -10.53 11.74 15.21
N ARG A 319 -9.54 11.13 14.57
CA ARG A 319 -8.16 11.59 14.53
C ARG A 319 -7.82 12.15 13.15
N LEU A 320 -7.60 13.45 13.09
CA LEU A 320 -7.27 14.21 11.89
C LEU A 320 -5.92 14.93 12.01
N LEU A 321 -5.36 15.09 13.21
CA LEU A 321 -4.06 15.71 13.47
C LEU A 321 -2.89 14.74 13.23
N GLN A 322 -3.00 13.95 12.16
CA GLN A 322 -2.07 12.90 11.75
C GLN A 322 -2.19 12.66 10.23
N PRO A 323 -1.25 11.93 9.60
CA PRO A 323 -1.22 11.82 8.14
C PRO A 323 -2.45 11.15 7.52
N THR A 324 -3.04 10.17 8.20
CA THR A 324 -4.22 9.43 7.72
C THR A 324 -5.39 9.61 8.69
N ALA A 325 -6.59 9.84 8.17
CA ALA A 325 -7.77 10.01 9.02
C ALA A 325 -8.19 8.66 9.63
N VAL A 326 -8.32 8.62 10.95
CA VAL A 326 -8.72 7.41 11.69
C VAL A 326 -9.94 7.70 12.55
N VAL A 327 -10.87 6.74 12.62
CA VAL A 327 -12.01 6.77 13.54
C VAL A 327 -11.83 5.64 14.53
N GLU A 328 -11.63 5.98 15.79
CA GLU A 328 -11.46 5.05 16.90
C GLU A 328 -12.79 4.78 17.61
N GLY A 329 -12.87 3.66 18.32
CA GLY A 329 -14.04 3.27 19.11
C GLY A 329 -15.20 2.65 18.31
N LEU A 330 -15.01 2.39 17.01
CA LEU A 330 -16.03 1.76 16.17
C LEU A 330 -16.44 0.38 16.72
N ILE A 331 -17.74 0.07 16.68
CA ILE A 331 -18.27 -1.25 17.06
C ILE A 331 -17.91 -2.30 16.00
N GLU A 332 -17.94 -1.90 14.73
CA GLU A 332 -17.47 -2.69 13.60
C GLU A 332 -16.72 -1.79 12.62
N PRO A 333 -15.69 -2.31 11.92
CA PRO A 333 -14.97 -1.53 10.93
C PRO A 333 -15.91 -1.08 9.80
N PHE A 334 -15.62 0.06 9.19
CA PHE A 334 -16.33 0.48 7.99
C PHE A 334 -16.10 -0.53 6.85
N ASN A 335 -17.15 -0.80 6.09
CA ASN A 335 -17.07 -1.62 4.87
C ASN A 335 -15.99 -1.06 3.93
N SER A 336 -15.12 -1.93 3.38
CA SER A 336 -14.01 -1.56 2.50
C SER A 336 -14.42 -0.66 1.33
N ASP A 337 -15.56 -0.92 0.71
CA ASP A 337 -16.02 -0.19 -0.49
C ASP A 337 -16.48 1.24 -0.18
N LEU A 338 -16.93 1.47 1.06
CA LEU A 338 -17.41 2.76 1.53
C LEU A 338 -16.48 3.41 2.56
N ARG A 339 -15.37 2.75 2.92
CA ARG A 339 -14.52 3.12 4.06
C ARG A 339 -14.13 4.58 4.02
N ARG A 340 -13.61 5.05 2.89
CA ARG A 340 -13.20 6.46 2.72
C ARG A 340 -14.36 7.42 2.99
N ARG A 341 -15.50 7.21 2.34
CA ARG A 341 -16.70 8.06 2.49
C ARG A 341 -17.27 8.03 3.91
N CYS A 342 -17.20 6.88 4.57
CA CYS A 342 -17.64 6.75 5.95
C CYS A 342 -16.73 7.52 6.92
N ILE A 343 -15.40 7.39 6.77
CA ILE A 343 -14.43 8.16 7.56
C ILE A 343 -14.64 9.65 7.34
N GLU A 344 -14.73 10.07 6.08
CA GLU A 344 -14.95 11.46 5.69
C GLU A 344 -16.25 12.02 6.27
N MET A 345 -17.39 11.32 6.11
CA MET A 345 -18.67 11.75 6.66
C MET A 345 -18.65 11.82 8.19
N THR A 346 -18.05 10.83 8.87
CA THR A 346 -17.92 10.85 10.33
C THR A 346 -17.04 12.01 10.79
N SER A 347 -15.93 12.27 10.09
CA SER A 347 -15.01 13.37 10.39
C SER A 347 -15.69 14.73 10.22
N TYR A 348 -16.43 14.89 9.12
CA TYR A 348 -17.20 16.09 8.85
C TYR A 348 -18.21 16.38 9.97
N LEU A 349 -18.98 15.37 10.36
CA LEU A 349 -19.99 15.52 11.41
C LEU A 349 -19.37 15.74 12.79
N ALA A 350 -18.20 15.16 13.07
CA ALA A 350 -17.47 15.37 14.33
C ALA A 350 -17.01 16.83 14.47
N ILE A 351 -16.43 17.42 13.41
CA ILE A 351 -16.01 18.84 13.42
C ILE A 351 -17.21 19.78 13.49
N HIS A 352 -18.31 19.43 12.82
CA HIS A 352 -19.52 20.25 12.75
C HIS A 352 -20.57 19.88 13.79
N ARG A 353 -20.18 19.31 14.95
CA ARG A 353 -21.15 18.77 15.92
C ARG A 353 -22.11 19.83 16.49
N HIS A 354 -21.69 21.10 16.51
CA HIS A 354 -22.49 22.24 16.98
C HIS A 354 -23.25 22.95 15.86
N GLU A 355 -23.07 22.54 14.62
CA GLU A 355 -23.71 23.15 13.46
C GLU A 355 -24.86 22.29 12.92
N VAL A 356 -25.73 22.94 12.15
CA VAL A 356 -26.77 22.23 11.40
C VAL A 356 -26.17 21.74 10.08
N VAL A 357 -25.99 20.43 9.95
CA VAL A 357 -25.51 19.79 8.72
C VAL A 357 -26.68 19.19 7.94
N THR A 358 -26.93 19.71 6.74
CA THR A 358 -27.99 19.22 5.85
C THR A 358 -27.50 18.07 4.97
N GLY A 359 -28.43 17.25 4.48
CA GLY A 359 -28.12 16.20 3.50
C GLY A 359 -27.48 16.74 2.23
N ASP A 360 -27.90 17.90 1.73
CA ASP A 360 -27.32 18.51 0.54
C ASP A 360 -25.89 19.02 0.79
N ARG A 361 -25.61 19.58 1.98
CA ARG A 361 -24.24 19.96 2.38
C ARG A 361 -23.30 18.75 2.37
N LEU A 362 -23.75 17.61 2.90
CA LEU A 362 -22.99 16.35 2.85
C LEU A 362 -22.81 15.82 1.43
N ARG A 363 -23.83 15.94 0.57
CA ARG A 363 -23.73 15.46 -0.82
C ARG A 363 -22.76 16.28 -1.66
N ALA A 364 -22.76 17.59 -1.46
CA ALA A 364 -21.92 18.51 -2.22
C ALA A 364 -20.48 18.56 -1.70
N ARG A 365 -20.28 18.62 -0.38
CA ARG A 365 -18.94 18.88 0.21
C ARG A 365 -18.16 17.65 0.62
N VAL A 366 -18.85 16.56 0.92
CA VAL A 366 -18.25 15.34 1.50
C VAL A 366 -18.33 14.19 0.50
N LEU A 367 -19.53 13.84 0.04
CA LEU A 367 -19.71 12.63 -0.75
C LEU A 367 -19.53 12.84 -2.27
N GLY A 368 -19.52 14.10 -2.71
CA GLY A 368 -19.38 14.49 -4.11
C GLY A 368 -17.97 14.29 -4.65
N ASP A 369 -17.85 14.28 -5.97
CA ASP A 369 -16.59 14.63 -6.62
C ASP A 369 -16.70 16.11 -7.02
N GLY A 370 -15.63 16.91 -7.00
CA GLY A 370 -15.70 18.39 -7.11
C GLY A 370 -16.43 18.98 -8.33
N TYR A 371 -16.98 18.14 -9.22
CA TYR A 371 -17.86 18.52 -10.34
C TYR A 371 -19.32 18.11 -10.15
N ASN A 372 -19.64 17.10 -9.32
CA ASN A 372 -20.99 16.60 -9.13
C ASN A 372 -21.30 16.25 -7.67
N ASP A 373 -22.48 16.68 -7.23
CA ASP A 373 -23.04 16.24 -5.95
C ASP A 373 -23.30 14.73 -5.96
N ALA A 374 -23.03 14.08 -4.83
CA ALA A 374 -23.42 12.69 -4.64
C ALA A 374 -24.94 12.53 -4.81
N SER A 375 -25.40 11.33 -5.20
CA SER A 375 -26.84 11.04 -5.21
C SER A 375 -27.40 10.85 -3.79
N THR A 376 -28.69 11.10 -3.60
CA THR A 376 -29.39 10.83 -2.31
C THR A 376 -29.25 9.37 -1.87
N ARG A 377 -29.20 8.43 -2.83
CA ARG A 377 -28.93 7.01 -2.56
C ARG A 377 -27.55 6.79 -1.96
N THR A 378 -26.53 7.49 -2.46
CA THR A 378 -25.15 7.40 -1.94
C THR A 378 -25.08 7.93 -0.52
N LEU A 379 -25.75 9.07 -0.26
CA LEU A 379 -25.88 9.60 1.10
C LEU A 379 -26.55 8.60 2.04
N ALA A 380 -27.70 8.05 1.65
CA ALA A 380 -28.43 7.09 2.48
C ALA A 380 -27.62 5.82 2.78
N ASN A 381 -26.93 5.27 1.76
CA ASN A 381 -26.07 4.10 1.91
C ASN A 381 -24.89 4.37 2.85
N THR A 382 -24.23 5.52 2.69
CA THR A 382 -23.10 5.91 3.53
C THR A 382 -23.55 6.15 4.96
N ALA A 383 -24.65 6.90 5.16
CA ALA A 383 -25.23 7.14 6.48
C ALA A 383 -25.67 5.84 7.18
N SER A 384 -26.21 4.87 6.43
CA SER A 384 -26.55 3.55 6.97
C SER A 384 -25.31 2.76 7.39
N ALA A 385 -24.25 2.78 6.59
CA ALA A 385 -22.97 2.16 6.96
C ALA A 385 -22.35 2.83 8.20
N VAL A 386 -22.34 4.16 8.26
CA VAL A 386 -21.86 4.92 9.43
C VAL A 386 -22.68 4.60 10.68
N ARG A 387 -24.01 4.57 10.61
CA ARG A 387 -24.86 4.19 11.76
C ARG A 387 -24.51 2.82 12.32
N ARG A 388 -24.26 1.83 11.46
CA ARG A 388 -23.90 0.47 11.90
C ARG A 388 -22.54 0.42 12.57
N SER A 389 -21.53 1.03 11.97
CA SER A 389 -20.16 1.05 12.49
C SER A 389 -20.00 1.87 13.77
N LEU A 390 -20.67 3.01 13.88
CA LEU A 390 -20.69 3.80 15.13
C LEU A 390 -21.54 3.15 16.21
N GLY A 391 -22.63 2.48 15.80
CA GLY A 391 -23.58 1.84 16.69
C GLY A 391 -24.32 2.80 17.62
N ASN A 392 -24.55 2.34 18.86
CA ASN A 392 -25.43 3.01 19.81
C ASN A 392 -24.70 3.36 21.12
N HIS A 393 -25.07 4.50 21.71
CA HIS A 393 -24.70 4.92 23.06
C HIS A 393 -26.00 5.19 23.84
N ASP A 394 -26.13 4.68 25.06
CA ASP A 394 -27.34 4.82 25.88
C ASP A 394 -28.64 4.51 25.13
N ALA A 395 -28.64 3.39 24.39
CA ALA A 395 -29.75 2.93 23.55
C ALA A 395 -30.16 3.87 22.39
N ARG A 396 -29.39 4.94 22.12
CA ARG A 396 -29.60 5.85 20.98
C ARG A 396 -28.49 5.66 19.96
N SER A 397 -28.81 5.73 18.66
CA SER A 397 -27.79 5.67 17.63
C SER A 397 -26.88 6.89 17.70
N ARG A 398 -25.55 6.67 17.63
CA ARG A 398 -24.56 7.74 17.64
C ARG A 398 -24.67 8.64 16.41
N LEU A 399 -25.10 8.10 15.27
CA LEU A 399 -25.58 8.92 14.16
C LEU A 399 -27.11 8.98 14.23
N LEU A 400 -27.61 10.11 14.69
CA LEU A 400 -29.04 10.29 14.98
C LEU A 400 -29.90 10.08 13.71
N PRO A 401 -31.17 9.65 13.89
CA PRO A 401 -32.13 9.65 12.79
C PRO A 401 -32.20 11.03 12.14
N VAL A 402 -32.35 11.04 10.81
CA VAL A 402 -32.44 12.29 10.05
C VAL A 402 -33.65 13.07 10.55
N SER A 403 -33.42 14.33 10.94
CA SER A 403 -34.51 15.19 11.41
C SER A 403 -35.53 15.44 10.27
N PRO A 404 -36.78 15.84 10.56
CA PRO A 404 -37.76 16.19 9.53
C PRO A 404 -37.25 17.25 8.53
N GLY A 405 -36.35 18.14 8.96
CA GLY A 405 -35.66 19.11 8.10
C GLY A 405 -34.46 18.58 7.30
N GLY A 406 -34.19 17.27 7.29
CA GLY A 406 -33.08 16.68 6.54
C GLY A 406 -31.70 16.84 7.19
N HIS A 407 -31.66 17.06 8.52
CA HIS A 407 -30.42 17.31 9.25
C HIS A 407 -29.76 16.03 9.75
N TYR A 408 -28.44 15.99 9.66
CA TYR A 408 -27.57 14.93 10.17
C TYR A 408 -26.80 15.44 11.38
N ARG A 409 -26.79 14.65 12.46
CA ARG A 409 -26.11 14.99 13.72
C ARG A 409 -25.55 13.74 14.37
N THR A 410 -24.41 13.89 15.02
CA THR A 410 -23.81 12.85 15.83
C THR A 410 -24.00 13.12 17.32
N ALA A 411 -24.05 12.05 18.10
CA ALA A 411 -24.02 12.06 19.55
C ALA A 411 -22.80 11.25 20.01
N ASP A 412 -22.05 11.81 20.96
CA ASP A 412 -20.85 11.19 21.53
C ASP A 412 -19.79 10.83 20.47
N VAL A 413 -19.60 11.74 19.50
CA VAL A 413 -18.49 11.69 18.53
C VAL A 413 -17.75 13.01 18.65
N SER A 414 -16.45 12.94 18.93
CA SER A 414 -15.55 14.10 19.02
C SER A 414 -14.38 13.96 18.05
N SER A 415 -13.63 15.04 17.85
CA SER A 415 -12.37 15.01 17.10
C SER A 415 -11.22 15.59 17.90
N ASP A 416 -10.01 15.18 17.55
CA ASP A 416 -8.77 15.79 18.04
C ASP A 416 -8.64 17.26 17.66
N VAL A 417 -9.08 17.66 16.47
CA VAL A 417 -9.12 19.08 16.05
C VAL A 417 -9.97 19.92 16.99
N GLU A 418 -11.18 19.43 17.32
CA GLU A 418 -12.03 20.16 18.25
C GLU A 418 -11.43 20.19 19.66
N ARG A 419 -10.93 19.04 20.15
CA ARG A 419 -10.29 18.95 21.46
C ARG A 419 -9.09 19.89 21.55
N PHE A 420 -8.31 19.98 20.48
CA PHE A 420 -7.18 20.90 20.35
C PHE A 420 -7.62 22.35 20.57
N HIS A 421 -8.63 22.83 19.83
CA HIS A 421 -9.13 24.20 19.98
C HIS A 421 -9.70 24.48 21.38
N VAL A 422 -10.37 23.49 21.99
CA VAL A 422 -10.87 23.62 23.38
C VAL A 422 -9.73 23.76 24.38
N LEU A 423 -8.67 22.96 24.23
CA LEU A 423 -7.49 23.05 25.11
C LEU A 423 -6.73 24.36 24.92
N VAL A 424 -6.58 24.84 23.69
CA VAL A 424 -5.98 26.15 23.39
C VAL A 424 -6.81 27.28 23.99
N GLY A 425 -8.14 27.27 23.82
CA GLY A 425 -9.02 28.26 24.43
C GLY A 425 -8.93 28.26 25.96
N ARG A 426 -8.91 27.07 26.58
CA ARG A 426 -8.73 26.92 28.03
C ARG A 426 -7.39 27.48 28.51
N ALA A 427 -6.31 27.26 27.76
CA ALA A 427 -4.99 27.81 28.08
C ALA A 427 -4.96 29.35 28.02
N GLN A 428 -5.71 29.96 27.10
CA GLN A 428 -5.83 31.41 26.96
C GLN A 428 -6.66 32.05 28.09
N GLU A 429 -7.68 31.34 28.57
CA GLU A 429 -8.57 31.82 29.63
C GLU A 429 -7.98 31.63 31.04
N SER A 430 -7.19 30.57 31.25
CA SER A 430 -6.74 30.13 32.57
C SER A 430 -5.20 29.98 32.64
N PRO A 431 -4.47 31.02 33.10
CA PRO A 431 -3.01 30.98 33.21
C PRO A 431 -2.47 29.85 34.11
N GLU A 432 -3.24 29.43 35.13
CA GLU A 432 -2.83 28.35 36.04
C GLU A 432 -2.82 26.98 35.37
N GLU A 433 -3.64 26.78 34.34
CA GLU A 433 -3.78 25.51 33.62
C GLU A 433 -3.08 25.56 32.25
N GLU A 434 -2.53 26.72 31.88
CA GLU A 434 -1.93 27.00 30.57
C GLU A 434 -0.92 25.93 30.17
N TRP A 435 0.02 25.60 31.06
CA TRP A 435 1.04 24.58 30.80
C TRP A 435 0.42 23.22 30.46
N VAL A 436 -0.51 22.75 31.30
CA VAL A 436 -1.09 21.40 31.17
C VAL A 436 -1.94 21.32 29.92
N ALA A 437 -2.78 22.33 29.67
CA ALA A 437 -3.65 22.38 28.51
C ALA A 437 -2.87 22.46 27.20
N LEU A 438 -1.81 23.29 27.13
CA LEU A 438 -0.96 23.38 25.95
C LEU A 438 -0.17 22.10 25.69
N ASN A 439 0.38 21.48 26.73
CA ASN A 439 1.11 20.22 26.58
C ASN A 439 0.19 19.10 26.07
N GLU A 440 -1.04 19.04 26.58
CA GLU A 440 -2.04 18.10 26.07
C GLU A 440 -2.43 18.41 24.62
N ALA A 441 -2.66 19.68 24.27
CA ALA A 441 -3.03 20.10 22.93
C ALA A 441 -1.95 19.73 21.90
N ILE A 442 -0.70 20.09 22.17
CA ILE A 442 0.45 19.77 21.33
C ILE A 442 0.67 18.24 21.24
N GLY A 443 0.36 17.51 22.31
CA GLY A 443 0.38 16.04 22.32
C GLY A 443 -0.59 15.38 21.33
N LEU A 444 -1.67 16.05 20.94
CA LEU A 444 -2.63 15.52 19.96
C LEU A 444 -2.10 15.52 18.52
N ILE A 445 -1.12 16.37 18.21
CA ILE A 445 -0.54 16.46 16.87
C ILE A 445 0.43 15.29 16.71
N GLU A 446 0.09 14.27 15.95
CA GLU A 446 0.95 13.10 15.74
C GLU A 446 1.75 13.17 14.43
N GLY A 447 1.27 13.91 13.44
CA GLY A 447 1.94 14.12 12.16
C GLY A 447 1.33 15.29 11.37
N GLU A 448 1.78 15.48 10.14
CA GLU A 448 1.19 16.48 9.23
C GLU A 448 -0.27 16.13 8.94
N PRO A 449 -1.25 16.98 9.35
CA PRO A 449 -2.67 16.65 9.26
C PRO A 449 -3.09 16.30 7.83
N LEU A 450 -3.67 15.09 7.66
CA LEU A 450 -4.25 14.60 6.41
C LEU A 450 -3.29 14.54 5.21
N SER A 451 -1.98 14.60 5.43
CA SER A 451 -0.96 14.61 4.36
C SER A 451 -0.96 13.36 3.47
N ALA A 452 -1.43 12.21 3.98
CA ALA A 452 -1.56 10.97 3.22
C ALA A 452 -2.96 10.78 2.59
N GLU A 453 -3.92 11.67 2.88
CA GLU A 453 -5.28 11.62 2.32
C GLU A 453 -5.33 12.31 0.96
N LEU A 454 -5.29 11.52 -0.12
CA LEU A 454 -5.24 12.06 -1.48
C LEU A 454 -6.55 12.72 -1.95
N ARG A 455 -7.72 12.40 -1.33
CA ARG A 455 -9.07 12.87 -1.73
C ARG A 455 -10.07 12.74 -0.58
N GLY A 456 -11.11 13.57 -0.58
CA GLY A 456 -12.24 13.48 0.37
C GLY A 456 -12.02 14.27 1.66
N PHE A 457 -11.15 15.27 1.65
CA PHE A 457 -10.99 16.20 2.78
C PHE A 457 -10.80 17.63 2.29
N GLU A 458 -11.17 17.91 1.04
CA GLU A 458 -11.04 19.22 0.41
C GLU A 458 -11.81 20.30 1.20
N TRP A 459 -12.92 19.91 1.83
CA TRP A 459 -13.71 20.77 2.71
C TRP A 459 -12.93 21.24 3.95
N PHE A 460 -11.95 20.48 4.44
CA PHE A 460 -11.15 20.87 5.61
C PHE A 460 -10.33 22.13 5.32
N LEU A 461 -9.81 22.22 4.10
CA LEU A 461 -9.16 23.43 3.59
C LEU A 461 -10.18 24.50 3.18
N ALA A 462 -11.19 24.14 2.39
CA ALA A 462 -12.13 25.08 1.80
C ALA A 462 -12.99 25.83 2.83
N GLU A 463 -13.26 25.22 3.99
CA GLU A 463 -13.98 25.83 5.10
C GLU A 463 -13.06 26.54 6.11
N GLY A 464 -11.74 26.52 5.87
CA GLY A 464 -10.75 27.24 6.67
C GLY A 464 -10.36 26.56 7.99
N HIS A 465 -10.69 25.28 8.19
CA HIS A 465 -10.32 24.53 9.40
C HIS A 465 -8.79 24.40 9.52
N LEU A 466 -8.10 24.11 8.41
CA LEU A 466 -6.64 24.05 8.40
C LEU A 466 -5.99 25.39 8.78
N ALA A 467 -6.49 26.50 8.23
CA ALA A 467 -5.91 27.82 8.51
C ALA A 467 -6.09 28.22 9.99
N ARG A 468 -7.25 27.89 10.58
CA ARG A 468 -7.49 28.11 12.01
C ARG A 468 -6.60 27.21 12.87
N LEU A 469 -6.45 25.95 12.49
CA LEU A 469 -5.57 25.00 13.15
C LEU A 469 -4.11 25.47 13.11
N GLN A 470 -3.62 25.94 11.97
CA GLN A 470 -2.26 26.48 11.82
C GLN A 470 -2.00 27.66 12.76
N ARG A 471 -2.89 28.66 12.75
CA ARG A 471 -2.79 29.81 13.66
C ARG A 471 -2.75 29.40 15.13
N ASP A 472 -3.65 28.51 15.53
CA ASP A 472 -3.78 28.10 16.94
C ASP A 472 -2.62 27.17 17.36
N ALA A 473 -2.11 26.32 16.45
CA ALA A 473 -0.96 25.45 16.67
C ALA A 473 0.36 26.23 16.75
N GLU A 474 0.55 27.24 15.91
CA GLU A 474 1.69 28.15 15.99
C GLU A 474 1.74 28.84 17.35
N TRP A 475 0.61 29.45 17.76
CA TRP A 475 0.52 30.10 19.07
C TRP A 475 0.80 29.12 20.22
N ALA A 476 0.15 27.95 20.21
CA ALA A 476 0.31 26.93 21.25
C ALA A 476 1.76 26.42 21.36
N ALA A 477 2.40 26.15 20.22
CA ALA A 477 3.77 25.66 20.17
C ALA A 477 4.77 26.70 20.68
N LEU A 478 4.66 27.95 20.21
CA LEU A 478 5.51 29.05 20.65
C LEU A 478 5.32 29.33 22.15
N ARG A 479 4.07 29.30 22.63
CA ARG A 479 3.77 29.58 24.03
C ARG A 479 4.27 28.47 24.96
N LEU A 480 4.03 27.20 24.63
CA LEU A 480 4.55 26.08 25.40
C LEU A 480 6.08 26.08 25.41
N ALA A 481 6.73 26.39 24.29
CA ALA A 481 8.18 26.49 24.21
C ALA A 481 8.73 27.62 25.09
N GLN A 482 8.09 28.79 25.13
CA GLN A 482 8.49 29.88 26.03
C GLN A 482 8.40 29.45 27.50
N LEU A 483 7.31 28.80 27.89
CA LEU A 483 7.13 28.30 29.24
C LEU A 483 8.20 27.25 29.57
N ALA A 484 8.45 26.31 28.67
CA ALA A 484 9.42 25.23 28.85
C ALA A 484 10.87 25.74 28.94
N ILE A 485 11.22 26.75 28.15
CA ILE A 485 12.51 27.45 28.28
C ILE A 485 12.62 28.13 29.65
N ALA A 486 11.57 28.80 30.12
CA ALA A 486 11.56 29.45 31.42
C ALA A 486 11.72 28.46 32.59
N SER A 487 11.24 27.21 32.44
CA SER A 487 11.44 26.14 33.41
C SER A 487 12.72 25.32 33.20
N GLY A 488 13.52 25.62 32.18
CA GLY A 488 14.75 24.90 31.84
C GLY A 488 14.55 23.56 31.14
N ASP A 489 13.33 23.25 30.68
CA ASP A 489 13.01 22.03 29.93
C ASP A 489 13.13 22.28 28.40
N PHE A 490 14.37 22.26 27.91
CA PHE A 490 14.66 22.51 26.50
C PHE A 490 14.19 21.36 25.59
N ASP A 491 14.12 20.13 26.10
CA ASP A 491 13.65 18.98 25.33
C ASP A 491 12.14 19.14 25.03
N LEU A 492 11.35 19.58 26.01
CA LEU A 492 9.94 19.91 25.80
C LEU A 492 9.75 21.11 24.87
N ALA A 493 10.57 22.15 25.01
CA ALA A 493 10.52 23.31 24.12
C ALA A 493 10.78 22.91 22.66
N TYR A 494 11.78 22.07 22.42
CA TYR A 494 12.07 21.53 21.10
C TYR A 494 10.92 20.66 20.57
N TYR A 495 10.40 19.75 21.40
CA TYR A 495 9.26 18.90 21.05
C TYR A 495 8.04 19.74 20.62
N ALA A 496 7.70 20.77 21.40
CA ALA A 496 6.53 21.61 21.12
C ALA A 496 6.62 22.32 19.77
N LEU A 497 7.80 22.89 19.47
CA LEU A 497 8.03 23.59 18.20
C LEU A 497 8.06 22.64 17.00
N GLU A 498 8.64 21.45 17.12
CA GLU A 498 8.59 20.44 16.06
C GLU A 498 7.16 19.97 15.78
N ARG A 499 6.32 19.82 16.82
CA ARG A 499 4.90 19.53 16.65
C ARG A 499 4.15 20.66 15.94
N GLY A 500 4.40 21.92 16.32
CA GLY A 500 3.84 23.07 15.61
C GLY A 500 4.23 23.10 14.13
N ARG A 501 5.49 22.79 13.83
CA ARG A 501 6.04 22.75 12.46
C ARG A 501 5.39 21.68 11.57
N LEU A 502 4.87 20.59 12.16
CA LEU A 502 4.10 19.59 11.40
C LEU A 502 2.77 20.15 10.88
N VAL A 503 2.17 21.12 11.58
CA VAL A 503 0.91 21.74 11.20
C VAL A 503 1.13 22.95 10.30
N ASP A 504 2.12 23.79 10.63
CA ASP A 504 2.55 24.91 9.81
C ASP A 504 4.05 24.83 9.47
N PRO A 505 4.41 24.15 8.36
CA PRO A 505 5.80 24.02 7.92
C PRO A 505 6.45 25.34 7.49
N TYR A 506 5.67 26.39 7.24
CA TYR A 506 6.14 27.65 6.66
C TYR A 506 6.15 28.81 7.66
N SER A 507 5.86 28.57 8.94
CA SER A 507 5.96 29.60 9.98
C SER A 507 7.43 29.97 10.25
N ASP A 508 7.79 31.20 9.88
CA ASP A 508 9.09 31.78 10.18
C ASP A 508 9.33 31.91 11.69
N ASP A 509 8.27 32.16 12.47
CA ASP A 509 8.35 32.31 13.92
C ASP A 509 8.72 31.00 14.62
N ILE A 510 8.15 29.88 14.19
CA ILE A 510 8.53 28.54 14.69
C ILE A 510 9.97 28.23 14.33
N VAL A 511 10.40 28.51 13.10
CA VAL A 511 11.78 28.30 12.65
C VAL A 511 12.76 29.14 13.47
N ALA A 512 12.44 30.41 13.70
CA ALA A 512 13.25 31.31 14.51
C ALA A 512 13.32 30.86 15.98
N ALA A 513 12.21 30.35 16.54
CA ALA A 513 12.18 29.81 17.90
C ALA A 513 13.01 28.53 18.02
N LEU A 514 12.94 27.62 17.05
CA LEU A 514 13.75 26.38 17.03
C LEU A 514 15.24 26.68 17.02
N ALA A 515 15.67 27.73 16.33
CA ALA A 515 17.06 28.16 16.31
C ALA A 515 17.56 28.70 17.67
N ARG A 516 16.65 29.15 18.54
CA ARG A 516 16.97 29.67 19.88
C ARG A 516 16.98 28.60 20.97
N VAL A 517 16.38 27.44 20.74
CA VAL A 517 16.39 26.34 21.72
C VAL A 517 17.79 25.71 21.77
N PRO A 518 18.47 25.70 22.93
CA PRO A 518 19.76 25.04 23.10
C PRO A 518 19.67 23.56 22.75
N ARG A 519 20.56 23.05 21.90
CA ARG A 519 20.57 21.63 21.56
C ARG A 519 21.35 20.86 22.62
N ARG A 520 20.99 19.61 22.91
CA ARG A 520 21.75 18.73 23.82
C ARG A 520 23.26 18.65 23.50
N ARG A 521 23.65 18.87 22.24
CA ARG A 521 25.05 18.92 21.80
C ARG A 521 25.81 20.11 22.40
N ASP A 522 25.13 21.24 22.62
CA ASP A 522 25.71 22.47 23.14
C ASP A 522 25.89 22.40 24.67
N HIS A 523 25.09 21.59 25.37
CA HIS A 523 25.28 21.30 26.80
C HIS A 523 26.54 20.47 27.10
N ILE A 524 26.94 19.57 26.20
CA ILE A 524 28.20 18.83 26.34
C ILE A 524 29.39 19.78 26.21
N ILE A 525 29.31 20.75 25.29
CA ILE A 525 30.39 21.71 25.04
C ILE A 525 30.46 22.75 26.16
N ASN A 526 29.32 23.30 26.58
CA ASN A 526 29.27 24.34 27.62
C ASN A 526 29.46 23.77 29.03
N GLY A 527 28.94 22.58 29.34
CA GLY A 527 29.22 21.91 30.61
C GLY A 527 30.69 21.49 30.77
N CYS A 528 31.38 21.24 29.65
CA CYS A 528 32.82 21.00 29.62
C CYS A 528 33.61 22.32 29.76
N ALA A 529 33.16 23.41 29.13
CA ALA A 529 33.77 24.73 29.29
C ALA A 529 33.64 25.30 30.72
N ASP A 530 32.48 25.13 31.37
CA ASP A 530 32.26 25.56 32.76
C ASP A 530 33.05 24.73 33.77
N SER A 531 33.36 23.47 33.47
CA SER A 531 34.23 22.64 34.31
C SER A 531 35.71 22.99 34.14
N TYR A 532 36.16 23.47 32.98
CA TYR A 532 37.51 24.03 32.82
C TYR A 532 37.66 25.44 33.42
N ALA A 533 36.64 26.29 33.34
CA ALA A 533 36.67 27.62 33.94
C ALA A 533 36.73 27.58 35.49
N ASN A 534 36.11 26.57 36.12
CA ASN A 534 36.22 26.36 37.58
C ASN A 534 37.54 25.72 38.01
N LEU A 535 38.22 24.96 37.15
CA LEU A 535 39.53 24.38 37.45
C LEU A 535 40.65 25.44 37.41
N ASP A 536 40.58 26.38 36.47
CA ASP A 536 41.53 27.51 36.41
C ASP A 536 41.37 28.48 37.58
N ALA A 537 40.15 28.63 38.13
CA ALA A 537 39.90 29.47 39.31
C ALA A 537 40.46 28.85 40.61
N ILE A 538 40.54 27.53 40.70
CA ILE A 538 41.07 26.81 41.87
C ILE A 538 42.61 26.78 41.84
N ASP A 539 43.23 26.62 40.66
CA ASP A 539 44.71 26.60 40.53
C ASP A 539 45.36 27.99 40.71
N VAL A 540 44.60 29.08 40.49
CA VAL A 540 45.07 30.46 40.75
C VAL A 540 44.96 30.86 42.23
N ALA A 541 44.06 30.23 43.00
CA ALA A 541 43.92 30.49 44.43
C ALA A 541 45.02 29.78 45.27
N ASP A 542 45.49 28.61 44.83
CA ASP A 542 46.46 27.79 45.58
C ASP A 542 47.92 28.31 45.47
N ARG A 543 48.23 29.10 44.43
CA ARG A 543 49.57 29.73 44.27
C ARG A 543 49.81 31.00 45.09
N ARG A 544 48.80 31.52 45.81
CA ARG A 544 48.95 32.75 46.63
C ARG A 544 49.22 32.50 48.11
N THR A 545 49.24 31.25 48.55
CA THR A 545 49.49 30.87 49.96
C THR A 545 50.67 29.92 50.09
N SER A 546 51.88 30.41 49.80
CA SER A 546 53.11 29.81 50.32
C SER A 546 53.89 30.91 51.07
N PRO A 547 54.16 30.73 52.38
CA PRO A 547 54.83 31.73 53.19
C PRO A 547 56.33 31.78 52.84
N SER A 548 56.82 33.00 52.61
CA SER A 548 58.24 33.31 52.44
C SER A 548 59.02 32.96 53.73
N GLU A 549 59.97 32.03 53.62
CA GLU A 549 61.06 31.81 54.57
C GLU A 549 61.93 33.07 54.71
N PRO A 550 62.38 33.44 55.92
CA PRO A 550 63.24 34.59 56.14
C PRO A 550 64.71 34.27 55.80
N ALA A 551 65.33 35.16 55.03
CA ALA A 551 66.76 35.15 54.76
C ALA A 551 67.56 35.50 56.03
N VAL A 552 68.50 34.63 56.38
CA VAL A 552 69.60 34.88 57.30
C VAL A 552 70.67 35.65 56.53
N GLU A 553 70.97 36.88 56.93
CA GLU A 553 72.13 37.63 56.44
C GLU A 553 73.10 37.85 57.60
N TYR A 554 74.33 37.41 57.39
CA TYR A 554 75.49 37.65 58.25
C TYR A 554 76.13 38.99 57.89
N GLU A 555 76.61 39.67 58.93
CA GLU A 555 77.40 40.93 58.98
C GLU A 555 76.65 42.27 58.98
#